data_AF-A0A8J3IJR0-F1
#
_entry.id   AF-A0A8J3IJR0-F1
#
_cell.length_a   1.000
_cell.length_b   1.000
_cell.length_c   1.000
_cell.angle_alpha   90.00
_cell.angle_beta   90.00
_cell.angle_gamma   90.00
#
_symmetry.space_group_name_H-M   'P 1'
#
loop_
_entity.id
_entity.type
_entity.pdbx_description
1 polymer ?
#
loop_
_entity_poly.entity_id
_entity_poly.type
_entity_poly.pdbx_seq_one_letter_code
_entity_poly.pdbx_strand_id
1 'polypeptide(L)'
;MKSLKDSSNDITKVMLAGFIVSGSLLLMVVFCTVIDVVASCMGDASRDLKGISQGDPKQYNDQYTVQSYGAVTCGEAAMTMIFNAYAGTDKYKIADVLQKGEPYNLYIRGEGTDTTKVPVVSKLFGMQAEIHHFDLDKIIESANNGNPVMVLIHSPYTPGGGHFIVVVGGDAQNVRIADSGAPAGSSMLLRTTTRAWLLSYNGNYDYVTFKPDGATGGGTACDQQSGSPNPTGSTTLANNDAVKMLANAGITVTSSGNCSNRNSFSCTSLDQVRSKTIQGIIAFQKASSCKITITGGTENGHAGGTYSHSNGYKLDIAPTSCVTNYIHSHYKYKGLRSGDNAPMYDDPNGNRFANEGSHWDIVFY
;
A
#
# COMPACT_ATOMS: atom_id res chain seq x y z
N MET A 1 -1.39 -49.85 49.82
CA MET A 1 -0.86 -50.32 48.52
C MET A 1 -1.90 -50.01 47.45
N LYS A 2 -1.50 -49.23 46.41
CA LYS A 2 -2.01 -49.08 45.01
C LYS A 2 -3.53 -49.20 44.74
N SER A 3 -4.18 -48.37 43.92
CA SER A 3 -3.73 -47.49 42.83
C SER A 3 -4.84 -46.49 42.46
N LEU A 4 -4.45 -45.27 42.07
CA LEU A 4 -5.27 -44.31 41.33
C LEU A 4 -5.06 -44.49 39.81
N LYS A 5 -6.11 -44.20 39.03
CA LYS A 5 -6.13 -43.58 37.68
C LYS A 5 -7.46 -42.81 37.61
N ASP A 6 -7.47 -41.47 37.74
CA ASP A 6 -7.21 -40.44 36.70
C ASP A 6 -8.38 -40.36 35.69
N SER A 7 -8.95 -39.22 35.29
CA SER A 7 -9.18 -37.87 35.84
C SER A 7 -10.08 -37.21 34.78
N SER A 8 -11.15 -36.56 35.20
CA SER A 8 -12.00 -35.71 34.37
C SER A 8 -12.28 -34.42 35.12
N ASN A 9 -12.26 -33.33 34.36
CA ASN A 9 -12.96 -32.05 34.59
C ASN A 9 -12.32 -30.95 35.44
N ASP A 10 -12.60 -29.77 34.92
CA ASP A 10 -12.91 -28.51 35.61
C ASP A 10 -11.78 -27.60 36.06
N ILE A 11 -11.64 -26.52 35.30
CA ILE A 11 -10.97 -25.29 35.69
C ILE A 11 -11.96 -24.48 36.53
N THR A 12 -11.73 -24.42 37.84
CA THR A 12 -12.45 -23.51 38.75
C THR A 12 -11.46 -22.88 39.74
N LYS A 13 -11.54 -21.53 39.83
CA LYS A 13 -11.17 -20.64 40.95
C LYS A 13 -9.69 -20.55 41.38
N VAL A 14 -9.14 -19.35 41.23
CA VAL A 14 -7.99 -18.86 42.01
C VAL A 14 -8.51 -18.20 43.29
N MET A 15 -8.03 -18.67 44.45
CA MET A 15 -8.04 -17.94 45.71
C MET A 15 -6.61 -17.84 46.28
N LEU A 16 -6.36 -16.67 46.87
CA LEU A 16 -5.16 -16.17 47.54
C LEU A 16 -4.64 -17.07 48.67
N ALA A 17 -3.31 -17.13 48.87
CA ALA A 17 -2.61 -16.76 50.13
C ALA A 17 -1.20 -17.42 50.26
N GLY A 18 -0.25 -16.67 50.84
CA GLY A 18 0.79 -17.23 51.72
C GLY A 18 2.25 -16.87 51.41
N PHE A 19 2.81 -15.92 52.19
CA PHE A 19 4.26 -15.70 52.36
C PHE A 19 4.75 -16.47 53.60
N ILE A 20 5.84 -17.26 53.51
CA ILE A 20 6.78 -17.54 54.62
C ILE A 20 8.21 -17.72 54.06
N VAL A 21 9.17 -17.12 54.77
CA VAL A 21 10.61 -16.96 54.51
C VAL A 21 11.42 -18.12 55.11
N SER A 22 12.46 -18.61 54.41
CA SER A 22 13.85 -18.78 54.93
C SER A 22 14.72 -19.69 54.05
N GLY A 23 16.01 -19.35 53.92
CA GLY A 23 17.08 -20.33 53.66
C GLY A 23 17.61 -20.42 52.23
N SER A 24 18.62 -19.59 51.93
CA SER A 24 19.72 -19.79 50.97
C SER A 24 19.61 -20.91 49.93
N LEU A 25 19.12 -20.56 48.74
CA LEU A 25 19.64 -21.07 47.47
C LEU A 25 19.33 -20.02 46.41
N LEU A 26 20.36 -19.46 45.76
CA LEU A 26 20.20 -18.53 44.64
C LEU A 26 19.70 -19.32 43.42
N LEU A 27 18.41 -19.65 43.42
CA LEU A 27 17.72 -20.16 42.25
C LEU A 27 17.34 -18.92 41.43
N MET A 28 18.01 -18.71 40.31
CA MET A 28 17.60 -17.76 39.29
C MET A 28 16.30 -18.29 38.69
N VAL A 29 15.18 -18.03 39.36
CA VAL A 29 13.85 -18.27 38.81
C VAL A 29 13.69 -17.26 37.69
N VAL A 30 13.97 -17.72 36.47
CA VAL A 30 13.47 -17.08 35.26
C VAL A 30 11.95 -17.12 35.40
N PHE A 31 11.35 -16.03 35.87
CA PHE A 31 9.95 -15.77 35.64
C PHE A 31 9.81 -15.62 34.13
N CYS A 32 9.62 -16.75 33.45
CA CYS A 32 8.92 -16.77 32.19
C CYS A 32 7.48 -16.44 32.56
N THR A 33 7.19 -15.15 32.78
CA THR A 33 5.84 -14.66 32.54
C THR A 33 5.58 -15.05 31.11
N VAL A 34 4.81 -16.13 30.94
CA VAL A 34 4.00 -16.32 29.76
C VAL A 34 3.06 -15.12 29.79
N ILE A 35 3.57 -13.98 29.31
CA ILE A 35 2.71 -13.02 28.67
C ILE A 35 2.16 -13.87 27.55
N ASP A 36 0.90 -14.27 27.68
CA ASP A 36 0.09 -14.59 26.52
C ASP A 36 0.11 -13.33 25.65
N VAL A 37 1.21 -13.13 24.93
CA VAL A 37 1.25 -12.33 23.73
C VAL A 37 0.55 -13.20 22.71
N VAL A 38 -0.77 -13.34 22.90
CA VAL A 38 -1.63 -13.23 21.75
C VAL A 38 -1.36 -11.81 21.28
N ALA A 39 -0.41 -11.66 20.35
CA ALA A 39 -0.36 -10.49 19.51
C ALA A 39 -1.69 -10.50 18.76
N SER A 40 -2.73 -9.94 19.36
CA SER A 40 -3.89 -9.51 18.62
C SER A 40 -3.33 -8.55 17.59
N CYS A 41 -3.35 -8.93 16.31
CA CYS A 41 -3.06 -8.01 15.24
C CYS A 41 -3.85 -6.74 15.54
N MET A 42 -3.22 -5.57 15.54
CA MET A 42 -4.00 -4.35 15.33
C MET A 42 -4.85 -4.63 14.08
N GLY A 43 -6.18 -4.54 14.23
CA GLY A 43 -7.14 -5.03 13.25
C GLY A 43 -6.86 -4.50 11.85
N ASP A 44 -7.25 -5.26 10.83
CA ASP A 44 -7.25 -4.81 9.45
C ASP A 44 -8.28 -3.67 9.32
N ALA A 45 -7.85 -2.44 9.58
CA ALA A 45 -8.72 -1.28 9.60
C ALA A 45 -9.36 -1.05 8.22
N SER A 46 -8.69 -1.42 7.13
CA SER A 46 -9.28 -1.34 5.78
C SER A 46 -10.48 -2.29 5.62
N ARG A 47 -10.38 -3.52 6.14
CA ARG A 47 -11.49 -4.48 6.14
C ARG A 47 -12.59 -4.08 7.13
N ASP A 48 -12.20 -3.58 8.29
CA ASP A 48 -13.12 -3.29 9.39
C ASP A 48 -13.80 -1.90 9.23
N LEU A 49 -13.37 -1.10 8.24
CA LEU A 49 -13.95 0.20 7.93
C LEU A 49 -15.41 0.10 7.50
N LYS A 50 -16.26 0.90 8.13
CA LYS A 50 -17.66 1.10 7.75
C LYS A 50 -17.83 2.46 7.08
N GLY A 51 -18.59 2.48 5.99
CA GLY A 51 -18.93 3.72 5.30
C GLY A 51 -19.84 4.61 6.14
N ILE A 52 -19.51 5.89 6.25
CA ILE A 52 -20.30 6.92 6.94
C ILE A 52 -20.72 7.98 5.92
N SER A 53 -22.02 8.27 5.85
CA SER A 53 -22.54 9.34 5.01
C SER A 53 -22.39 10.69 5.71
N GLN A 54 -21.87 11.69 5.00
CA GLN A 54 -21.89 13.09 5.46
C GLN A 54 -23.32 13.67 5.48
N GLY A 55 -24.29 12.98 4.87
CA GLY A 55 -25.70 13.32 4.94
C GLY A 55 -26.46 12.69 6.11
N ASP A 56 -25.82 11.88 6.97
CA ASP A 56 -26.50 11.21 8.09
C ASP A 56 -26.60 12.13 9.32
N PRO A 57 -27.80 12.59 9.73
CA PRO A 57 -27.96 13.46 10.90
C PRO A 57 -27.41 12.86 12.20
N LYS A 58 -27.28 11.52 12.31
CA LYS A 58 -26.77 10.86 13.53
C LYS A 58 -25.28 11.12 13.78
N GLN A 59 -24.55 11.55 12.75
CA GLN A 59 -23.13 11.92 12.81
C GLN A 59 -22.90 13.33 13.36
N TYR A 60 -23.97 14.07 13.62
CA TYR A 60 -23.96 15.47 14.00
C TYR A 60 -24.52 15.67 15.41
N ASN A 61 -24.40 16.89 15.94
CA ASN A 61 -24.94 17.29 17.25
C ASN A 61 -25.61 18.67 17.14
N ASP A 62 -26.11 19.21 18.26
CA ASP A 62 -26.84 20.48 18.27
C ASP A 62 -26.01 21.69 17.81
N GLN A 63 -24.68 21.64 18.01
CA GLN A 63 -23.76 22.70 17.62
C GLN A 63 -23.35 22.58 16.15
N TYR A 64 -23.04 21.36 15.70
CA TYR A 64 -22.62 21.08 14.33
C TYR A 64 -23.69 20.25 13.65
N THR A 65 -24.68 20.92 13.01
CA THR A 65 -25.82 20.23 12.40
C THR A 65 -25.55 19.79 10.96
N VAL A 66 -26.21 18.71 10.52
CA VAL A 66 -26.10 18.22 9.13
C VAL A 66 -26.53 19.28 8.11
N GLN A 67 -27.50 20.14 8.44
CA GLN A 67 -27.97 21.20 7.56
C GLN A 67 -26.90 22.27 7.31
N SER A 68 -26.04 22.53 8.32
CA SER A 68 -25.03 23.58 8.25
C SER A 68 -23.69 23.09 7.72
N TYR A 69 -23.39 21.79 7.89
CA TYR A 69 -22.06 21.22 7.62
C TYR A 69 -22.07 20.04 6.66
N GLY A 70 -23.19 19.33 6.51
CA GLY A 70 -23.28 18.07 5.77
C GLY A 70 -22.88 18.18 4.29
N ALA A 71 -23.03 19.35 3.66
CA ALA A 71 -22.67 19.54 2.26
C ALA A 71 -21.16 19.56 1.98
N VAL A 72 -20.33 19.81 2.99
CA VAL A 72 -18.91 20.15 2.80
C VAL A 72 -17.98 19.40 3.76
N THR A 73 -18.49 18.40 4.49
CA THR A 73 -17.74 17.65 5.51
C THR A 73 -17.25 16.28 5.06
N CYS A 74 -16.93 16.16 3.76
CA CYS A 74 -16.42 14.90 3.20
C CYS A 74 -15.10 14.48 3.85
N GLY A 75 -14.23 15.43 4.21
CA GLY A 75 -12.94 15.15 4.85
C GLY A 75 -13.08 14.72 6.32
N GLU A 76 -13.94 15.38 7.10
CA GLU A 76 -14.21 14.97 8.49
C GLU A 76 -14.92 13.61 8.53
N ALA A 77 -15.79 13.32 7.56
CA ALA A 77 -16.38 11.99 7.38
C ALA A 77 -15.31 10.93 7.07
N ALA A 78 -14.36 11.24 6.16
CA ALA A 78 -13.24 10.36 5.85
C ALA A 78 -12.38 10.06 7.08
N MET A 79 -12.01 11.09 7.84
CA MET A 79 -11.27 10.95 9.10
C MET A 79 -12.05 10.10 10.11
N THR A 80 -13.35 10.35 10.27
CA THR A 80 -14.22 9.58 11.19
C THR A 80 -14.26 8.10 10.83
N MET A 81 -14.42 7.77 9.54
CA MET A 81 -14.40 6.37 9.08
C MET A 81 -13.09 5.67 9.44
N ILE A 82 -11.95 6.34 9.19
CA ILE A 82 -10.62 5.80 9.48
C ILE A 82 -10.40 5.64 10.98
N PHE A 83 -10.75 6.64 11.79
CA PHE A 83 -10.55 6.59 13.25
C PHE A 83 -11.38 5.50 13.90
N ASN A 84 -12.64 5.32 13.47
CA ASN A 84 -13.50 4.25 13.95
C ASN A 84 -12.99 2.87 13.55
N ALA A 85 -12.46 2.74 12.33
CA ALA A 85 -11.86 1.49 11.86
C ALA A 85 -10.68 1.06 12.73
N TYR A 86 -9.74 1.97 13.03
CA TYR A 86 -8.63 1.69 13.94
C TYR A 86 -9.07 1.49 15.40
N ALA A 87 -10.16 2.13 15.83
CA ALA A 87 -10.72 1.93 17.16
C ALA A 87 -11.53 0.62 17.30
N GLY A 88 -11.82 -0.08 16.19
CA GLY A 88 -12.67 -1.27 16.16
C GLY A 88 -14.12 -1.03 16.62
N THR A 89 -14.54 0.24 16.71
CA THR A 89 -15.82 0.66 17.29
C THR A 89 -16.33 1.94 16.61
N ASP A 90 -17.64 2.16 16.63
CA ASP A 90 -18.26 3.41 16.12
C ASP A 90 -18.14 4.54 17.17
N LYS A 91 -16.90 4.76 17.66
CA LYS A 91 -16.59 5.61 18.81
C LYS A 91 -16.77 7.09 18.53
N TYR A 92 -16.40 7.52 17.33
CA TYR A 92 -16.38 8.92 16.91
C TYR A 92 -17.47 9.19 15.87
N LYS A 93 -17.94 10.43 15.88
CA LYS A 93 -18.85 11.00 14.89
C LYS A 93 -18.18 12.15 14.15
N ILE A 94 -18.76 12.54 13.02
CA ILE A 94 -18.29 13.71 12.24
C ILE A 94 -18.22 14.98 13.12
N ALA A 95 -19.21 15.19 13.99
CA ALA A 95 -19.23 16.31 14.92
C ALA A 95 -18.03 16.33 15.88
N ASP A 96 -17.47 15.19 16.28
CA ASP A 96 -16.30 15.15 17.16
C ASP A 96 -15.05 15.67 16.43
N VAL A 97 -14.90 15.31 15.14
CA VAL A 97 -13.81 15.79 14.29
C VAL A 97 -13.96 17.28 14.00
N LEU A 98 -15.17 17.75 13.73
CA LEU A 98 -15.47 19.19 13.59
C LEU A 98 -15.11 19.95 14.87
N GLN A 99 -15.57 19.47 16.02
CA GLN A 99 -15.36 20.13 17.30
C GLN A 99 -13.88 20.24 17.68
N LYS A 100 -13.11 19.15 17.52
CA LYS A 100 -11.67 19.17 17.81
C LYS A 100 -10.84 19.85 16.72
N GLY A 101 -11.34 19.89 15.49
CA GLY A 101 -10.66 20.49 14.34
C GLY A 101 -10.86 22.00 14.21
N GLU A 102 -11.96 22.54 14.72
CA GLU A 102 -12.31 23.97 14.64
C GLU A 102 -11.17 24.89 15.16
N PRO A 103 -10.54 24.66 16.34
CA PRO A 103 -9.43 25.50 16.81
C PRO A 103 -8.20 25.50 15.89
N TYR A 104 -8.07 24.51 15.00
CA TYR A 104 -6.96 24.34 14.07
C TYR A 104 -7.29 24.80 12.66
N ASN A 105 -8.50 25.35 12.44
CA ASN A 105 -9.05 25.67 11.13
C ASN A 105 -9.00 24.47 10.17
N LEU A 106 -9.24 23.25 10.67
CA LEU A 106 -9.33 22.06 9.82
C LEU A 106 -10.46 22.20 8.81
N TYR A 107 -11.60 22.68 9.28
CA TYR A 107 -12.76 22.97 8.45
C TYR A 107 -12.88 24.47 8.23
N ILE A 108 -12.95 24.87 6.97
CA ILE A 108 -13.26 26.25 6.57
C ILE A 108 -14.63 26.24 5.92
N ARG A 109 -15.56 27.03 6.49
CA ARG A 109 -16.95 27.06 6.04
C ARG A 109 -17.05 27.53 4.58
N GLY A 110 -17.57 26.66 3.72
CA GLY A 110 -17.71 26.93 2.28
C GLY A 110 -16.52 26.47 1.43
N GLU A 111 -15.39 26.12 2.05
CA GLU A 111 -14.20 25.61 1.37
C GLU A 111 -13.97 24.10 1.64
N GLY A 112 -14.44 23.60 2.78
CA GLY A 112 -14.29 22.20 3.18
C GLY A 112 -13.07 21.99 4.07
N THR A 113 -12.51 20.78 4.02
CA THR A 113 -11.39 20.36 4.88
C THR A 113 -10.04 20.79 4.28
N ASP A 114 -9.21 21.47 5.06
CA ASP A 114 -7.80 21.76 4.73
C ASP A 114 -6.92 20.55 5.03
N THR A 115 -6.45 19.86 3.98
CA THR A 115 -5.56 18.68 4.09
C THR A 115 -4.34 18.94 4.97
N THR A 116 -3.80 20.17 4.97
CA THR A 116 -2.59 20.51 5.74
C THR A 116 -2.80 20.45 7.26
N LYS A 117 -4.06 20.48 7.71
CA LYS A 117 -4.43 20.39 9.13
C LYS A 117 -4.79 18.98 9.58
N VAL A 118 -4.95 18.03 8.65
CA VAL A 118 -5.31 16.64 8.99
C VAL A 118 -4.31 16.00 9.97
N PRO A 119 -2.97 16.15 9.81
CA PRO A 119 -2.01 15.57 10.76
C PRO A 119 -2.15 16.08 12.20
N VAL A 120 -2.29 17.40 12.38
CA VAL A 120 -2.38 17.98 13.74
C VAL A 120 -3.67 17.58 14.44
N VAL A 121 -4.79 17.53 13.71
CA VAL A 121 -6.07 17.12 14.29
C VAL A 121 -6.12 15.61 14.54
N SER A 122 -5.56 14.78 13.66
CA SER A 122 -5.51 13.32 13.84
C SER A 122 -4.85 12.92 15.16
N LYS A 123 -3.83 13.67 15.59
CA LYS A 123 -3.14 13.45 16.87
C LYS A 123 -4.07 13.58 18.08
N LEU A 124 -5.10 14.41 18.00
CA LEU A 124 -6.12 14.60 19.05
C LEU A 124 -7.06 13.39 19.20
N PHE A 125 -7.00 12.45 18.26
CA PHE A 125 -7.71 11.18 18.24
C PHE A 125 -6.78 9.99 18.49
N GLY A 126 -5.51 10.23 18.84
CA GLY A 126 -4.51 9.19 19.03
C GLY A 126 -4.04 8.58 17.71
N MET A 127 -3.98 9.38 16.65
CA MET A 127 -3.56 8.96 15.33
C MET A 127 -2.43 9.87 14.81
N GLN A 128 -1.37 9.25 14.31
CA GLN A 128 -0.41 9.90 13.42
C GLN A 128 -0.97 9.90 12.01
N ALA A 129 -0.81 11.02 11.29
CA ALA A 129 -1.12 11.09 9.88
C ALA A 129 0.01 11.76 9.09
N GLU A 130 0.22 11.28 7.87
CA GLU A 130 1.28 11.76 6.97
C GLU A 130 0.67 12.06 5.59
N ILE A 131 1.01 13.24 5.06
CA ILE A 131 0.55 13.73 3.76
C ILE A 131 1.57 13.33 2.70
N HIS A 132 1.09 12.81 1.57
CA HIS A 132 1.89 12.32 0.47
C HIS A 132 1.32 12.84 -0.85
N HIS A 133 2.19 13.00 -1.85
CA HIS A 133 1.74 13.34 -3.19
C HIS A 133 1.08 12.15 -3.89
N PHE A 134 0.08 12.37 -4.74
CA PHE A 134 -0.71 11.29 -5.37
C PHE A 134 0.15 10.17 -5.96
N ASP A 135 -0.07 8.95 -5.47
CA ASP A 135 0.46 7.73 -6.06
C ASP A 135 -0.57 6.62 -5.83
N LEU A 136 -1.30 6.24 -6.89
CA LEU A 136 -2.37 5.27 -6.80
C LEU A 136 -1.88 3.89 -6.32
N ASP A 137 -0.65 3.51 -6.68
CA ASP A 137 -0.10 2.22 -6.26
C ASP A 137 0.23 2.23 -4.78
N LYS A 138 0.81 3.32 -4.26
CA LYS A 138 1.08 3.48 -2.82
C LYS A 138 -0.19 3.57 -1.99
N ILE A 139 -1.21 4.24 -2.53
CA ILE A 139 -2.55 4.31 -1.92
C ILE A 139 -3.14 2.90 -1.79
N ILE A 140 -3.16 2.12 -2.87
CA ILE A 140 -3.71 0.76 -2.87
C ILE A 140 -2.88 -0.17 -1.98
N GLU A 141 -1.55 -0.06 -2.02
CA GLU A 141 -0.62 -0.83 -1.19
C GLU A 141 -0.89 -0.60 0.30
N SER A 142 -0.96 0.66 0.74
CA SER A 142 -1.30 1.00 2.13
C SER A 142 -2.65 0.40 2.54
N ALA A 143 -3.66 0.59 1.69
CA ALA A 143 -5.01 0.11 1.96
C ALA A 143 -5.09 -1.42 2.01
N ASN A 144 -4.41 -2.13 1.11
CA ASN A 144 -4.32 -3.59 1.13
C ASN A 144 -3.54 -4.13 2.35
N ASN A 145 -2.62 -3.33 2.91
CA ASN A 145 -1.91 -3.64 4.15
C ASN A 145 -2.74 -3.33 5.42
N GLY A 146 -4.05 -3.18 5.27
CA GLY A 146 -4.97 -2.89 6.36
C GLY A 146 -4.97 -1.44 6.85
N ASN A 147 -4.32 -0.53 6.11
CA ASN A 147 -4.23 0.88 6.48
C ASN A 147 -5.03 1.76 5.49
N PRO A 148 -6.30 2.10 5.81
CA PRO A 148 -7.15 2.86 4.91
C PRO A 148 -6.58 4.26 4.67
N VAL A 149 -6.73 4.75 3.44
CA VAL A 149 -6.06 5.98 2.96
C VAL A 149 -7.09 7.03 2.59
N MET A 150 -6.98 8.24 3.13
CA MET A 150 -7.81 9.37 2.74
C MET A 150 -7.25 10.00 1.46
N VAL A 151 -8.05 10.13 0.42
CA VAL A 151 -7.61 10.62 -0.89
C VAL A 151 -8.49 11.79 -1.31
N LEU A 152 -7.88 12.91 -1.70
CA LEU A 152 -8.58 14.01 -2.32
C LEU A 152 -8.66 13.79 -3.83
N ILE A 153 -9.86 13.95 -4.40
CA ILE A 153 -10.11 13.86 -5.84
C ILE A 153 -10.85 15.11 -6.31
N HIS A 154 -10.85 15.33 -7.63
CA HIS A 154 -11.83 16.23 -8.22
C HIS A 154 -13.23 15.73 -7.89
N SER A 155 -14.09 16.62 -7.44
CA SER A 155 -15.43 16.25 -7.02
C SER A 155 -16.27 15.79 -8.21
N PRO A 156 -16.85 14.57 -8.15
CA PRO A 156 -17.85 14.16 -9.13
C PRO A 156 -19.20 14.86 -8.89
N TYR A 157 -19.36 15.58 -7.77
CA TYR A 157 -20.61 16.21 -7.34
C TYR A 157 -20.63 17.72 -7.57
N THR A 158 -19.47 18.37 -7.54
CA THR A 158 -19.32 19.83 -7.60
C THR A 158 -18.22 20.24 -8.59
N PRO A 159 -18.56 20.88 -9.73
CA PRO A 159 -17.57 21.32 -10.71
C PRO A 159 -16.50 22.24 -10.09
N GLY A 160 -15.23 21.91 -10.27
CA GLY A 160 -14.10 22.67 -9.72
C GLY A 160 -13.87 22.50 -8.22
N GLY A 161 -14.70 21.73 -7.52
CA GLY A 161 -14.54 21.40 -6.11
C GLY A 161 -13.71 20.14 -5.88
N GLY A 162 -13.19 19.98 -4.67
CA GLY A 162 -12.58 18.74 -4.19
C GLY A 162 -13.59 17.82 -3.49
N HIS A 163 -13.30 16.52 -3.46
CA HIS A 163 -14.06 15.54 -2.68
C HIS A 163 -13.12 14.53 -2.03
N PHE A 164 -13.28 14.30 -0.73
CA PHE A 164 -12.51 13.27 -0.03
C PHE A 164 -13.21 11.92 -0.08
N ILE A 165 -12.45 10.90 -0.44
CA ILE A 165 -12.83 9.49 -0.33
C ILE A 165 -11.82 8.74 0.53
N VAL A 166 -12.16 7.53 0.96
CA VAL A 166 -11.22 6.63 1.62
C VAL A 166 -10.98 5.41 0.74
N VAL A 167 -9.73 5.08 0.44
CA VAL A 167 -9.37 3.83 -0.24
C VAL A 167 -9.13 2.76 0.80
N VAL A 168 -9.81 1.62 0.64
CA VAL A 168 -9.77 0.46 1.56
C VAL A 168 -9.24 -0.81 0.92
N GLY A 169 -8.74 -0.69 -0.31
CA GLY A 169 -8.01 -1.75 -1.00
C GLY A 169 -8.16 -1.65 -2.50
N GLY A 170 -7.59 -2.60 -3.22
CA GLY A 170 -7.67 -2.64 -4.67
C GLY A 170 -6.79 -3.72 -5.27
N ASP A 171 -6.87 -3.84 -6.58
CA ASP A 171 -6.09 -4.78 -7.38
C ASP A 171 -5.55 -4.08 -8.63
N ALA A 172 -5.10 -4.85 -9.62
CA ALA A 172 -4.52 -4.34 -10.86
C ALA A 172 -5.52 -3.57 -11.76
N GLN A 173 -6.81 -3.67 -11.52
CA GLN A 173 -7.90 -3.12 -12.34
C GLN A 173 -8.88 -2.27 -11.50
N ASN A 174 -9.06 -2.63 -10.23
CA ASN A 174 -10.11 -2.11 -9.37
C ASN A 174 -9.57 -1.44 -8.12
N VAL A 175 -10.37 -0.53 -7.57
CA VAL A 175 -10.12 0.16 -6.30
C VAL A 175 -11.40 0.06 -5.47
N ARG A 176 -11.27 -0.43 -4.24
CA ARG A 176 -12.35 -0.43 -3.25
C ARG A 176 -12.28 0.86 -2.46
N ILE A 177 -13.38 1.61 -2.45
CA ILE A 177 -13.47 2.94 -1.85
C ILE A 177 -14.65 3.03 -0.89
N ALA A 178 -14.49 3.84 0.15
CA ALA A 178 -15.58 4.39 0.92
C ALA A 178 -15.80 5.86 0.55
N ASP A 179 -17.05 6.23 0.30
CA ASP A 179 -17.40 7.55 -0.24
C ASP A 179 -18.57 8.14 0.56
N SER A 180 -18.27 9.14 1.37
CA SER A 180 -19.22 9.79 2.27
C SER A 180 -20.30 10.59 1.56
N GLY A 181 -20.12 10.90 0.26
CA GLY A 181 -21.14 11.56 -0.55
C GLY A 181 -22.34 10.67 -0.88
N ALA A 182 -22.23 9.36 -0.68
CA ALA A 182 -23.34 8.44 -0.89
C ALA A 182 -24.41 8.55 0.22
N PRO A 183 -25.69 8.26 -0.08
CA PRO A 183 -26.76 8.28 0.91
C PRO A 183 -26.51 7.30 2.08
N ALA A 184 -26.94 7.70 3.28
CA ALA A 184 -26.86 6.88 4.49
C ALA A 184 -27.53 5.49 4.28
N GLY A 185 -26.84 4.43 4.69
CA GLY A 185 -27.33 3.05 4.56
C GLY A 185 -27.29 2.48 3.14
N SER A 186 -26.81 3.23 2.14
CA SER A 186 -26.67 2.72 0.77
C SER A 186 -25.41 1.86 0.60
N SER A 187 -25.47 0.89 -0.30
CA SER A 187 -24.29 0.11 -0.72
C SER A 187 -23.25 0.95 -1.46
N MET A 188 -23.54 2.20 -1.82
CA MET A 188 -22.61 3.10 -2.50
C MET A 188 -21.58 3.72 -1.58
N LEU A 189 -21.81 3.66 -0.25
CA LEU A 189 -20.89 4.09 0.79
C LEU A 189 -19.60 3.27 0.81
N LEU A 190 -19.64 2.02 0.37
CA LEU A 190 -18.49 1.12 0.20
C LEU A 190 -18.65 0.41 -1.14
N ARG A 191 -17.85 0.78 -2.14
CA ARG A 191 -18.00 0.25 -3.49
C ARG A 191 -16.66 -0.01 -4.16
N THR A 192 -16.70 -0.84 -5.20
CA THR A 192 -15.57 -1.03 -6.10
C THR A 192 -15.74 -0.11 -7.31
N THR A 193 -14.67 0.62 -7.64
CA THR A 193 -14.53 1.40 -8.87
C THR A 193 -13.31 0.91 -9.65
N THR A 194 -13.08 1.41 -10.86
CA THR A 194 -11.88 1.07 -11.62
C THR A 194 -10.73 2.00 -11.27
N ARG A 195 -9.50 1.53 -11.44
CA ARG A 195 -8.31 2.39 -11.36
C ARG A 195 -8.36 3.54 -12.36
N ALA A 196 -8.84 3.26 -13.58
CA ALA A 196 -9.01 4.26 -14.62
C ALA A 196 -9.97 5.39 -14.19
N TRP A 197 -11.07 5.03 -13.53
CA TRP A 197 -11.97 6.02 -12.94
C TRP A 197 -11.23 6.88 -11.91
N LEU A 198 -10.55 6.29 -10.93
CA LEU A 198 -9.87 7.07 -9.90
C LEU A 198 -8.77 7.98 -10.47
N LEU A 199 -8.03 7.51 -11.48
CA LEU A 199 -7.05 8.32 -12.21
C LEU A 199 -7.69 9.48 -12.98
N SER A 200 -8.87 9.30 -13.57
CA SER A 200 -9.56 10.36 -14.30
C SER A 200 -10.06 11.50 -13.41
N TYR A 201 -10.26 11.23 -12.12
CA TYR A 201 -10.62 12.23 -11.10
C TYR A 201 -9.40 12.70 -10.29
N ASN A 202 -8.19 12.22 -10.59
CA ASN A 202 -6.99 12.71 -9.94
C ASN A 202 -6.68 14.13 -10.43
N GLY A 203 -6.70 15.11 -9.52
CA GLY A 203 -6.29 16.49 -9.79
C GLY A 203 -4.85 16.80 -9.44
N ASN A 204 -4.00 15.78 -9.32
CA ASN A 204 -2.66 15.89 -8.75
C ASN A 204 -2.69 16.29 -7.26
N TYR A 205 -3.71 15.83 -6.54
CA TYR A 205 -3.94 16.16 -5.14
C TYR A 205 -3.16 15.24 -4.19
N ASP A 206 -2.96 15.68 -2.96
CA ASP A 206 -2.32 14.86 -1.94
C ASP A 206 -3.27 13.78 -1.38
N TYR A 207 -2.69 12.72 -0.84
CA TYR A 207 -3.37 11.72 -0.02
C TYR A 207 -2.79 11.68 1.39
N VAL A 208 -3.56 11.16 2.34
CA VAL A 208 -3.18 11.08 3.76
C VAL A 208 -3.25 9.64 4.24
N THR A 209 -2.14 9.18 4.82
CA THR A 209 -2.03 7.89 5.51
C THR A 209 -2.16 8.09 7.01
N PHE A 210 -2.63 7.06 7.72
CA PHE A 210 -2.86 7.11 9.16
C PHE A 210 -2.25 5.90 9.85
N LYS A 211 -1.85 6.07 11.11
CA LYS A 211 -1.44 4.98 12.01
C LYS A 211 -1.71 5.37 13.47
N PRO A 212 -2.05 4.44 14.37
CA PRO A 212 -2.26 4.77 15.78
C PRO A 212 -1.00 5.35 16.45
N ASP A 213 -1.19 6.36 17.29
CA ASP A 213 -0.13 6.98 18.09
C ASP A 213 0.39 6.01 19.16
N GLY A 214 1.71 5.86 19.26
CA GLY A 214 2.35 4.96 20.22
C GLY A 214 2.56 3.52 19.72
N ALA A 215 2.22 3.22 18.47
CA ALA A 215 2.62 1.96 17.84
C ALA A 215 4.15 1.94 17.62
N THR A 216 4.88 1.29 18.54
CA THR A 216 6.33 1.05 18.40
C THR A 216 6.55 -0.20 17.54
N GLY A 217 7.08 -0.03 16.33
CA GLY A 217 7.41 -1.15 15.44
C GLY A 217 6.21 -1.64 14.64
N GLY A 218 6.45 -2.00 13.38
CA GLY A 218 5.42 -2.44 12.44
C GLY A 218 4.53 -3.51 13.05
N GLY A 219 3.23 -3.22 13.11
CA GLY A 219 2.23 -4.24 13.40
C GLY A 219 2.43 -5.37 12.40
N THR A 220 2.77 -6.55 12.91
CA THR A 220 2.77 -7.79 12.13
C THR A 220 1.42 -7.91 11.46
N ALA A 221 1.44 -7.93 10.12
CA ALA A 221 0.28 -8.17 9.28
C ALA A 221 -0.51 -9.37 9.81
N CYS A 222 -1.84 -9.24 9.88
CA CYS A 222 -2.70 -10.40 10.03
C CYS A 222 -2.52 -11.25 8.76
N ASP A 223 -1.77 -12.33 8.93
CA ASP A 223 -1.35 -13.20 7.84
C ASP A 223 -2.58 -13.90 7.24
N GLN A 224 -2.96 -13.47 6.04
CA GLN A 224 -3.21 -14.39 4.93
C GLN A 224 -2.10 -14.17 3.90
N GLN A 225 -0.88 -14.61 4.25
CA GLN A 225 0.26 -15.05 3.45
C GLN A 225 0.38 -14.42 2.04
N SER A 226 1.34 -13.54 1.71
CA SER A 226 2.72 -13.41 2.22
C SER A 226 3.39 -12.11 1.74
N GLY A 227 3.98 -11.35 2.69
CA GLY A 227 5.19 -10.48 2.65
C GLY A 227 5.41 -9.48 1.50
N SER A 228 6.03 -8.31 1.64
CA SER A 228 6.76 -7.63 2.73
C SER A 228 7.03 -6.16 2.26
N PRO A 229 8.03 -5.43 2.78
CA PRO A 229 7.94 -4.09 3.42
C PRO A 229 7.91 -2.83 2.50
N ASN A 230 7.38 -1.74 3.07
CA ASN A 230 7.43 -0.30 2.68
C ASN A 230 8.86 0.30 2.96
N PRO A 231 9.28 1.58 2.69
CA PRO A 231 8.79 2.73 1.87
C PRO A 231 9.87 3.52 1.02
N THR A 232 9.39 4.52 0.24
CA THR A 232 10.01 5.76 -0.33
C THR A 232 11.30 5.76 -1.16
N GLY A 233 11.23 6.33 -2.37
CA GLY A 233 12.36 6.84 -3.16
C GLY A 233 13.17 5.76 -3.86
N SER A 234 12.69 5.26 -5.01
CA SER A 234 13.27 4.08 -5.66
C SER A 234 13.33 2.88 -4.70
N THR A 235 12.17 2.47 -4.17
CA THR A 235 12.08 1.22 -3.40
C THR A 235 12.44 0.08 -4.35
N THR A 236 13.59 -0.52 -4.09
CA THR A 236 14.02 -1.72 -4.76
C THR A 236 13.30 -2.92 -4.14
N LEU A 237 13.03 -3.94 -4.94
CA LEU A 237 12.22 -5.10 -4.57
C LEU A 237 13.12 -6.30 -4.25
N ALA A 238 12.70 -7.17 -3.35
CA ALA A 238 13.30 -8.49 -3.22
C ALA A 238 12.98 -9.33 -4.47
N ASN A 239 13.88 -10.24 -4.85
CA ASN A 239 13.73 -11.07 -6.05
C ASN A 239 12.37 -11.77 -6.12
N ASN A 240 11.94 -12.39 -5.02
CA ASN A 240 10.71 -13.18 -5.01
C ASN A 240 9.47 -12.32 -5.23
N ASP A 241 9.47 -11.08 -4.75
CA ASP A 241 8.35 -10.16 -4.90
C ASP A 241 8.26 -9.67 -6.34
N ALA A 242 9.41 -9.33 -6.94
CA ALA A 242 9.49 -8.99 -8.35
C ALA A 242 9.02 -10.15 -9.25
N VAL A 243 9.48 -11.38 -9.00
CA VAL A 243 9.05 -12.58 -9.75
C VAL A 243 7.54 -12.82 -9.61
N LYS A 244 6.97 -12.65 -8.41
CA LYS A 244 5.51 -12.76 -8.19
C LYS A 244 4.74 -11.71 -8.99
N MET A 245 5.18 -10.44 -8.96
CA MET A 245 4.56 -9.36 -9.73
C MET A 245 4.56 -9.64 -11.23
N LEU A 246 5.70 -10.13 -11.74
CA LEU A 246 5.86 -10.49 -13.15
C LEU A 246 5.00 -11.70 -13.54
N ALA A 247 4.97 -12.74 -12.71
CA ALA A 247 4.14 -13.93 -12.95
C ALA A 247 2.64 -13.58 -13.02
N ASN A 248 2.17 -12.71 -12.13
CA ASN A 248 0.78 -12.21 -12.15
C ASN A 248 0.44 -11.40 -13.42
N ALA A 249 1.45 -10.81 -14.06
CA ALA A 249 1.31 -10.13 -15.35
C ALA A 249 1.54 -11.07 -16.56
N GLY A 250 1.74 -12.37 -16.34
CA GLY A 250 2.04 -13.32 -17.42
C GLY A 250 3.45 -13.18 -18.00
N ILE A 251 4.36 -12.52 -17.28
CA ILE A 251 5.78 -12.37 -17.65
C ILE A 251 6.58 -13.48 -16.99
N THR A 252 7.38 -14.18 -17.79
CA THR A 252 8.25 -15.27 -17.30
C THR A 252 9.65 -14.73 -16.99
N VAL A 253 10.31 -15.27 -15.96
CA VAL A 253 11.74 -15.04 -15.69
C VAL A 253 12.47 -16.36 -15.88
N THR A 254 13.58 -16.35 -16.62
CA THR A 254 14.38 -17.55 -16.88
C THR A 254 15.84 -17.27 -16.58
N SER A 255 16.49 -18.21 -15.89
CA SER A 255 17.93 -18.17 -15.58
C SER A 255 18.63 -19.39 -16.16
N SER A 256 19.73 -19.18 -16.87
CA SER A 256 20.57 -20.26 -17.40
C SER A 256 21.22 -21.10 -16.29
N GLY A 257 21.55 -20.48 -15.15
CA GLY A 257 22.08 -21.14 -13.96
C GLY A 257 21.02 -21.72 -13.02
N ASN A 258 19.73 -21.64 -13.36
CA ASN A 258 18.61 -22.04 -12.50
C ASN A 258 18.66 -21.41 -11.09
N CYS A 259 19.03 -20.14 -11.01
CA CYS A 259 19.24 -19.43 -9.75
C CYS A 259 18.89 -17.94 -9.86
N SER A 260 18.78 -17.26 -8.71
CA SER A 260 18.47 -15.83 -8.61
C SER A 260 19.46 -15.05 -7.73
N ASN A 261 20.66 -15.60 -7.50
CA ASN A 261 21.70 -14.92 -6.73
C ASN A 261 22.29 -13.76 -7.54
N ARG A 262 22.06 -12.54 -7.07
CA ARG A 262 22.56 -11.29 -7.68
C ARG A 262 24.08 -11.26 -7.87
N ASN A 263 24.84 -11.91 -6.99
CA ASN A 263 26.30 -11.86 -7.06
C ASN A 263 26.90 -12.86 -8.06
N SER A 264 26.07 -13.59 -8.80
CA SER A 264 26.49 -14.62 -9.77
C SER A 264 26.25 -14.17 -11.21
N PHE A 265 27.22 -14.41 -12.10
CA PHE A 265 27.13 -14.12 -13.53
C PHE A 265 26.23 -15.08 -14.33
N SER A 266 25.84 -16.22 -13.73
CA SER A 266 24.99 -17.23 -14.38
C SER A 266 23.53 -17.18 -13.93
N CYS A 267 23.21 -16.36 -12.94
CA CYS A 267 21.84 -16.24 -12.44
C CYS A 267 21.10 -15.12 -13.16
N THR A 268 19.77 -15.21 -13.18
CA THR A 268 18.93 -14.04 -13.49
C THR A 268 18.32 -13.60 -12.17
N SER A 269 18.77 -12.47 -11.64
CA SER A 269 18.32 -11.96 -10.36
C SER A 269 17.45 -10.74 -10.55
N LEU A 270 16.40 -10.62 -9.76
CA LEU A 270 15.63 -9.40 -9.61
C LEU A 270 15.81 -8.81 -8.21
N ASP A 271 16.80 -9.27 -7.45
CA ASP A 271 17.07 -8.72 -6.14
C ASP A 271 17.52 -7.27 -6.25
N GLN A 272 16.88 -6.40 -5.48
CA GLN A 272 17.03 -4.96 -5.52
C GLN A 272 16.71 -4.34 -6.89
N VAL A 273 15.88 -4.98 -7.71
CA VAL A 273 15.33 -4.33 -8.91
C VAL A 273 14.42 -3.17 -8.49
N ARG A 274 14.38 -2.06 -9.23
CA ARG A 274 13.46 -0.96 -8.88
C ARG A 274 12.02 -1.40 -9.12
N SER A 275 11.13 -1.05 -8.21
CA SER A 275 9.68 -1.21 -8.42
C SER A 275 9.20 -0.59 -9.73
N LYS A 276 9.69 0.61 -10.08
CA LYS A 276 9.41 1.28 -11.37
C LYS A 276 9.85 0.47 -12.59
N THR A 277 10.96 -0.25 -12.50
CA THR A 277 11.45 -1.12 -13.58
C THR A 277 10.50 -2.30 -13.82
N ILE A 278 10.03 -2.94 -12.74
CA ILE A 278 9.02 -4.01 -12.82
C ILE A 278 7.67 -3.48 -13.33
N GLN A 279 7.24 -2.31 -12.88
CA GLN A 279 6.00 -1.67 -13.40
C GLN A 279 6.12 -1.32 -14.87
N GLY A 280 7.27 -0.80 -15.30
CA GLY A 280 7.55 -0.45 -16.69
C GLY A 280 7.47 -1.65 -17.62
N ILE A 281 8.07 -2.79 -17.25
CA ILE A 281 8.00 -3.99 -18.09
C ILE A 281 6.58 -4.62 -18.10
N ILE A 282 5.82 -4.50 -17.00
CA ILE A 282 4.41 -4.91 -16.97
C ILE A 282 3.57 -4.00 -17.89
N ALA A 283 3.81 -2.69 -17.89
CA ALA A 283 3.15 -1.75 -18.78
C ALA A 283 3.48 -2.07 -20.26
N PHE A 284 4.73 -2.40 -20.56
CA PHE A 284 5.15 -2.85 -21.89
C PHE A 284 4.44 -4.15 -22.31
N GLN A 285 4.36 -5.15 -21.43
CA GLN A 285 3.65 -6.39 -21.71
C GLN A 285 2.17 -6.14 -22.01
N LYS A 286 1.51 -5.27 -21.24
CA LYS A 286 0.09 -4.93 -21.46
C LYS A 286 -0.14 -4.18 -22.77
N ALA A 287 0.72 -3.20 -23.08
CA ALA A 287 0.59 -2.40 -24.29
C ALA A 287 0.86 -3.23 -25.55
N SER A 288 1.88 -4.10 -25.51
CA SER A 288 2.25 -4.95 -26.64
C SER A 288 1.39 -6.21 -26.76
N SER A 289 0.78 -6.66 -25.66
CA SER A 289 0.19 -8.00 -25.52
C SER A 289 1.16 -9.15 -25.87
N CYS A 290 2.45 -8.86 -25.99
CA CYS A 290 3.46 -9.86 -26.31
C CYS A 290 3.79 -10.71 -25.09
N LYS A 291 4.11 -11.98 -25.32
CA LYS A 291 4.71 -12.81 -24.27
C LYS A 291 6.12 -12.31 -23.99
N ILE A 292 6.36 -11.88 -22.74
CA ILE A 292 7.66 -11.40 -22.30
C ILE A 292 8.36 -12.48 -21.48
N THR A 293 9.66 -12.65 -21.73
CA THR A 293 10.54 -13.50 -20.92
C THR A 293 11.77 -12.68 -20.55
N ILE A 294 11.95 -12.44 -19.25
CA ILE A 294 13.12 -11.77 -18.69
C ILE A 294 14.26 -12.78 -18.58
N THR A 295 15.41 -12.40 -19.12
CA THR A 295 16.62 -13.21 -19.19
C THR A 295 17.77 -12.62 -18.38
N GLY A 296 17.67 -11.35 -17.99
CA GLY A 296 18.67 -10.65 -17.19
C GLY A 296 18.02 -9.54 -16.36
N GLY A 297 18.58 -9.28 -15.20
CA GLY A 297 18.06 -8.32 -14.25
C GLY A 297 19.18 -7.59 -13.53
N THR A 298 19.37 -7.85 -12.25
CA THR A 298 20.28 -7.11 -11.39
C THR A 298 21.57 -7.85 -11.07
N GLU A 299 21.79 -9.02 -11.67
CA GLU A 299 22.97 -9.85 -11.47
C GLU A 299 24.30 -9.20 -11.90
N ASN A 300 25.41 -9.78 -11.45
CA ASN A 300 26.74 -9.42 -11.92
C ASN A 300 26.96 -9.78 -13.39
N GLY A 301 27.78 -9.01 -14.09
CA GLY A 301 28.09 -9.24 -15.52
C GLY A 301 27.78 -8.05 -16.42
N HIS A 302 27.09 -7.05 -15.89
CA HIS A 302 26.64 -5.87 -16.62
C HIS A 302 27.53 -4.65 -16.39
N ALA A 303 27.55 -3.74 -17.37
CA ALA A 303 28.24 -2.46 -17.22
C ALA A 303 27.64 -1.62 -16.08
N GLY A 304 28.50 -0.99 -15.29
CA GLY A 304 28.10 -0.05 -14.25
C GLY A 304 27.63 1.30 -14.80
N GLY A 305 27.07 2.14 -13.93
CA GLY A 305 26.59 3.48 -14.28
C GLY A 305 25.39 3.87 -13.45
N THR A 306 24.91 5.11 -13.57
CA THR A 306 23.73 5.60 -12.83
C THR A 306 22.48 4.77 -13.16
N TYR A 307 22.21 4.59 -14.45
CA TYR A 307 21.08 3.83 -14.97
C TYR A 307 21.58 2.46 -15.44
N SER A 308 21.81 1.53 -14.51
CA SER A 308 22.41 0.22 -14.76
C SER A 308 21.55 -0.94 -14.23
N HIS A 309 21.92 -2.17 -14.61
CA HIS A 309 21.39 -3.41 -14.05
C HIS A 309 21.63 -3.51 -12.54
N SER A 310 22.86 -3.22 -12.11
CA SER A 310 23.26 -3.24 -10.69
C SER A 310 22.54 -2.18 -9.84
N ASN A 311 21.90 -1.19 -10.44
CA ASN A 311 21.07 -0.20 -9.73
C ASN A 311 19.57 -0.46 -9.94
N GLY A 312 19.21 -1.57 -10.58
CA GLY A 312 17.83 -2.00 -10.77
C GLY A 312 17.05 -1.20 -11.83
N TYR A 313 17.72 -0.42 -12.68
CA TYR A 313 17.09 0.40 -13.73
C TYR A 313 16.83 -0.37 -15.02
N LYS A 314 17.46 -1.53 -15.20
CA LYS A 314 17.47 -2.25 -16.47
C LYS A 314 16.99 -3.68 -16.33
N LEU A 315 16.41 -4.19 -17.41
CA LEU A 315 16.03 -5.59 -17.58
C LEU A 315 16.39 -6.04 -19.00
N ASP A 316 16.89 -7.27 -19.10
CA ASP A 316 17.05 -7.93 -20.38
C ASP A 316 15.86 -8.85 -20.65
N ILE A 317 15.31 -8.77 -21.85
CA ILE A 317 14.23 -9.65 -22.29
C ILE A 317 14.57 -10.38 -23.59
N ALA A 318 14.01 -11.59 -23.72
CA ALA A 318 14.17 -12.40 -24.93
C ALA A 318 13.65 -11.67 -26.18
N PRO A 319 14.38 -11.70 -27.31
CA PRO A 319 14.03 -10.98 -28.52
C PRO A 319 13.05 -11.79 -29.37
N THR A 320 11.79 -11.85 -28.93
CA THR A 320 10.74 -12.51 -29.72
C THR A 320 10.34 -11.65 -30.93
N SER A 321 9.84 -12.28 -31.99
CA SER A 321 9.32 -11.56 -33.16
C SER A 321 8.20 -10.58 -32.79
N CYS A 322 7.32 -10.94 -31.84
CA CYS A 322 6.27 -10.06 -31.34
C CYS A 322 6.86 -8.78 -30.72
N VAL A 323 7.77 -8.94 -29.76
CA VAL A 323 8.43 -7.83 -29.05
C VAL A 323 9.14 -6.91 -30.04
N THR A 324 9.97 -7.48 -30.91
CA THR A 324 10.75 -6.73 -31.89
C THR A 324 9.85 -5.95 -32.86
N ASN A 325 8.82 -6.59 -33.40
CA ASN A 325 7.89 -5.93 -34.33
C ASN A 325 7.11 -4.80 -33.65
N TYR A 326 6.66 -5.03 -32.41
CA TYR A 326 5.94 -3.99 -31.66
C TYR A 326 6.84 -2.78 -31.40
N ILE A 327 8.07 -2.99 -30.92
CA ILE A 327 9.02 -1.89 -30.67
C ILE A 327 9.29 -1.11 -31.96
N HIS A 328 9.58 -1.80 -33.08
CA HIS A 328 9.85 -1.13 -34.36
C HIS A 328 8.66 -0.34 -34.92
N SER A 329 7.42 -0.80 -34.68
CA SER A 329 6.22 -0.16 -35.22
C SER A 329 5.68 0.96 -34.33
N HIS A 330 5.91 0.91 -33.01
CA HIS A 330 5.31 1.84 -32.06
C HIS A 330 6.31 2.81 -31.43
N TYR A 331 7.61 2.49 -31.36
CA TYR A 331 8.59 3.29 -30.65
C TYR A 331 9.49 4.10 -31.59
N LYS A 332 9.96 5.24 -31.09
CA LYS A 332 10.73 6.19 -31.88
C LYS A 332 12.18 5.72 -31.97
N TYR A 333 12.67 5.45 -33.17
CA TYR A 333 14.08 5.13 -33.39
C TYR A 333 15.00 6.31 -32.99
N LYS A 334 16.10 6.00 -32.30
CA LYS A 334 17.04 6.96 -31.70
C LYS A 334 18.45 6.89 -32.26
N GLY A 335 18.72 5.98 -33.19
CA GLY A 335 20.07 5.73 -33.70
C GLY A 335 20.75 4.57 -32.99
N LEU A 336 22.06 4.45 -33.22
CA LEU A 336 22.88 3.36 -32.67
C LEU A 336 23.50 3.79 -31.34
N ARG A 337 23.55 2.86 -30.38
CA ARG A 337 24.20 3.06 -29.09
C ARG A 337 25.71 3.10 -29.25
N SER A 338 26.32 4.10 -28.62
CA SER A 338 27.78 4.22 -28.56
C SER A 338 28.37 3.07 -27.75
N GLY A 339 29.33 2.34 -28.32
CA GLY A 339 30.03 1.23 -27.68
C GLY A 339 29.81 -0.12 -28.36
N ASP A 340 28.56 -0.46 -28.67
CA ASP A 340 28.16 -1.77 -29.23
C ASP A 340 27.33 -1.67 -30.52
N ASN A 341 26.98 -0.46 -30.94
CA ASN A 341 26.14 -0.19 -32.12
C ASN A 341 24.74 -0.81 -32.03
N ALA A 342 24.20 -1.07 -30.83
CA ALA A 342 22.85 -1.56 -30.65
C ALA A 342 21.82 -0.51 -31.12
N PRO A 343 20.89 -0.83 -32.05
CA PRO A 343 19.78 0.06 -32.42
C PRO A 343 18.90 0.39 -31.21
N MET A 344 18.65 1.67 -30.96
CA MET A 344 17.86 2.14 -29.81
C MET A 344 16.51 2.72 -30.22
N TYR A 345 15.50 2.49 -29.38
CA TYR A 345 14.13 2.97 -29.55
C TYR A 345 13.61 3.53 -28.22
N ASP A 346 12.92 4.67 -28.25
CA ASP A 346 12.31 5.27 -27.06
C ASP A 346 10.79 5.07 -27.09
N ASP A 347 10.22 4.67 -25.95
CA ASP A 347 8.78 4.66 -25.75
C ASP A 347 8.24 6.09 -25.45
N PRO A 348 6.91 6.30 -25.44
CA PRO A 348 6.34 7.62 -25.12
C PRO A 348 6.63 8.14 -23.71
N ASN A 349 7.02 7.27 -22.78
CA ASN A 349 7.35 7.64 -21.39
C ASN A 349 8.83 7.98 -21.21
N GLY A 350 9.64 7.90 -22.28
CA GLY A 350 11.06 8.18 -22.27
C GLY A 350 11.94 6.99 -21.88
N ASN A 351 11.38 5.79 -21.69
CA ASN A 351 12.16 4.57 -21.49
C ASN A 351 12.84 4.16 -22.80
N ARG A 352 13.99 3.49 -22.69
CA ARG A 352 14.82 3.16 -23.85
C ARG A 352 15.05 1.67 -23.99
N PHE A 353 14.87 1.19 -25.21
CA PHE A 353 14.99 -0.21 -25.62
C PHE A 353 16.15 -0.30 -26.61
N ALA A 354 17.21 -1.04 -26.25
CA ALA A 354 18.36 -1.29 -27.11
C ALA A 354 18.34 -2.75 -27.59
N ASN A 355 18.47 -2.96 -28.89
CA ASN A 355 18.52 -4.30 -29.48
C ASN A 355 19.97 -4.78 -29.58
N GLU A 356 20.39 -5.68 -28.69
CA GLU A 356 21.73 -6.29 -28.73
C GLU A 356 21.77 -7.57 -29.61
N GLY A 357 20.69 -7.86 -30.32
CA GLY A 357 20.52 -9.04 -31.18
C GLY A 357 20.18 -10.31 -30.40
N SER A 358 20.93 -10.60 -29.33
CA SER A 358 20.68 -11.77 -28.46
C SER A 358 19.55 -11.53 -27.46
N HIS A 359 19.29 -10.27 -27.10
CA HIS A 359 18.23 -9.81 -26.20
C HIS A 359 17.92 -8.34 -26.45
N TRP A 360 16.83 -7.87 -25.85
CA TRP A 360 16.54 -6.46 -25.68
C TRP A 360 17.00 -6.02 -24.30
N ASP A 361 17.88 -5.03 -24.26
CA ASP A 361 18.34 -4.37 -23.04
C ASP A 361 17.52 -3.09 -22.84
N ILE A 362 16.72 -3.05 -21.78
CA ILE A 362 15.71 -1.99 -21.57
C ILE A 362 16.04 -1.22 -20.31
N VAL A 363 16.10 0.11 -20.40
CA VAL A 363 16.25 1.00 -19.24
C VAL A 363 14.94 1.75 -18.96
N PHE A 364 14.56 1.75 -17.68
CA PHE A 364 13.38 2.44 -17.15
C PHE A 364 13.80 3.55 -16.19
N TYR A 365 13.40 4.80 -16.47
CA TYR A 365 13.88 5.98 -15.72
C TYR A 365 13.11 6.25 -14.43
#